data_AF-A0A3D2UYL4-F1
#
_entry.id   AF-A0A3D2UYL4-F1
#
_cell.length_a   1.000
_cell.length_b   1.000
_cell.length_c   1.000
_cell.angle_alpha   90.00
_cell.angle_beta   90.00
_cell.angle_gamma   90.00
#
_symmetry.space_group_name_H-M   'P 1'
#
loop_
_entity.id
_entity.type
_entity.pdbx_description
1 polymer ?
#
loop_
_entity_poly.entity_id
_entity_poly.type
_entity_poly.pdbx_seq_one_letter_code
_entity_poly.pdbx_strand_id
1 'polypeptide(L)'
;MNSWTKSEIRKYLGPLLVVVGLAYTYHSHVTGCPRYVIFAGWALGPPVWFILEYGLLFDAEKENLKTFRHYQSLCRNLWLGFLAYLAAFYLSQWSA
;
A
#
# COMPACT_ATOMS: atom_id res chain seq x y z
N MET A 1 -18.39 -1.33 24.53
CA MET A 1 -18.00 -1.24 23.10
C MET A 1 -16.51 -0.92 23.08
N ASN A 2 -15.63 -1.90 22.83
CA ASN A 2 -14.18 -1.66 22.83
C ASN A 2 -13.84 -0.73 21.68
N SER A 3 -13.51 0.53 21.97
CA SER A 3 -12.98 1.43 20.95
C SER A 3 -11.56 0.96 20.61
N TRP A 4 -11.37 0.48 19.38
CA TRP A 4 -10.05 0.11 18.90
C TRP A 4 -9.14 1.34 18.90
N THR A 5 -7.89 1.17 19.32
CA THR A 5 -6.93 2.28 19.28
C THR A 5 -6.51 2.58 17.84
N LYS A 6 -6.13 3.83 17.53
CA LYS A 6 -5.65 4.21 16.19
C LYS A 6 -4.51 3.33 15.68
N SER A 7 -3.64 2.89 16.60
CA SER A 7 -2.53 1.97 16.32
C SER A 7 -3.01 0.58 15.89
N GLU A 8 -4.03 0.04 16.55
CA GLU A 8 -4.63 -1.25 16.17
C GLU A 8 -5.32 -1.15 14.82
N ILE A 9 -6.08 -0.09 14.57
CA ILE A 9 -6.73 0.14 13.27
C ILE A 9 -5.68 0.13 12.16
N ARG A 10 -4.58 0.88 12.33
CA ARG A 10 -3.47 0.93 11.36
C ARG A 10 -2.84 -0.44 11.12
N LYS A 11 -2.61 -1.22 12.19
CA LYS A 11 -1.99 -2.55 12.14
C LYS A 11 -2.76 -3.53 11.26
N TYR A 12 -4.09 -3.46 11.23
CA TYR A 12 -4.92 -4.36 10.43
C TYR A 12 -5.36 -3.77 9.09
N LEU A 13 -5.62 -2.46 9.04
CA LEU A 13 -6.16 -1.81 7.86
C LEU A 13 -5.15 -1.77 6.70
N GLY A 14 -3.86 -1.53 6.99
CA GLY A 14 -2.81 -1.56 5.97
C GLY A 14 -2.70 -2.93 5.26
N PRO A 15 -2.47 -4.04 5.98
CA PRO A 15 -2.45 -5.38 5.38
C PRO A 15 -3.76 -5.74 4.67
N LEU A 16 -4.92 -5.38 5.23
CA LEU A 16 -6.21 -5.62 4.61
C LEU A 16 -6.31 -4.94 3.24
N LEU A 17 -5.91 -3.66 3.15
CA LEU A 17 -5.89 -2.91 1.89
C LEU A 17 -4.97 -3.55 0.86
N VAL A 18 -3.82 -4.08 1.28
CA VAL A 18 -2.91 -4.81 0.38
C VAL A 18 -3.55 -6.08 -0.15
N VAL A 19 -4.18 -6.90 0.71
CA VAL A 19 -4.86 -8.13 0.29
C VAL A 19 -5.99 -7.82 -0.68
N VAL A 20 -6.82 -6.82 -0.36
CA VAL A 20 -7.91 -6.38 -1.24
C VAL A 20 -7.37 -5.86 -2.57
N GLY A 21 -6.30 -5.05 -2.54
CA GLY A 21 -5.64 -4.55 -3.74
C GLY A 21 -5.09 -5.68 -4.63
N LEU A 22 -4.50 -6.72 -4.03
CA LEU A 22 -4.00 -7.89 -4.75
C LEU A 22 -5.14 -8.71 -5.37
N ALA A 23 -6.22 -8.95 -4.61
CA ALA A 23 -7.40 -9.64 -5.12
C ALA A 23 -8.05 -8.87 -6.28
N TYR A 24 -8.18 -7.54 -6.15
CA TYR A 24 -8.69 -6.68 -7.21
C TYR A 24 -7.77 -6.68 -8.43
N THR A 25 -6.46 -6.69 -8.22
CA THR A 25 -5.46 -6.77 -9.29
C THR A 25 -5.60 -8.09 -10.06
N TYR A 26 -5.69 -9.22 -9.35
CA TYR A 26 -5.90 -10.53 -9.97
C TYR A 26 -7.20 -10.56 -10.78
N HIS A 27 -8.31 -10.10 -10.21
CA HIS A 27 -9.58 -10.01 -10.92
C HIS A 27 -9.48 -9.14 -12.17
N SER A 28 -8.87 -7.96 -12.05
CA SER A 28 -8.67 -7.01 -13.15
C SER A 28 -7.80 -7.59 -14.28
N HIS A 29 -6.81 -8.43 -13.95
CA HIS A 29 -6.02 -9.15 -14.94
C HIS A 29 -6.88 -10.13 -15.74
N VAL A 30 -7.75 -10.88 -15.06
CA VAL A 30 -8.65 -11.84 -15.71
C VAL A 30 -9.68 -11.15 -16.60
N THR A 31 -10.18 -9.98 -16.19
CA THR A 31 -11.21 -9.23 -16.94
C THR A 31 -10.64 -8.34 -18.05
N GLY A 32 -9.32 -8.36 -18.30
CA GLY A 32 -8.68 -7.61 -19.38
C GLY A 32 -8.48 -6.10 -19.10
N CYS A 33 -8.43 -5.70 -17.83
CA CYS A 33 -8.14 -4.31 -17.46
C CYS A 33 -6.74 -3.90 -17.97
N PRO A 34 -6.58 -2.68 -18.53
CA PRO A 34 -5.27 -2.25 -19.02
C PRO A 34 -4.23 -2.21 -17.89
N ARG A 35 -3.07 -2.83 -18.13
CA ARG A 35 -1.98 -2.99 -17.15
C ARG A 35 -1.49 -1.66 -16.56
N TYR A 36 -1.52 -0.58 -17.34
CA TYR A 36 -1.14 0.76 -16.87
C TYR A 36 -2.09 1.32 -15.80
N VAL A 37 -3.38 0.94 -15.83
CA VAL A 37 -4.37 1.35 -14.81
C VAL A 37 -4.06 0.66 -13.49
N ILE A 38 -3.77 -0.64 -13.55
CA ILE A 38 -3.37 -1.44 -12.39
C ILE A 38 -2.08 -0.87 -11.78
N PHE A 39 -1.09 -0.57 -12.62
CA PHE A 39 0.17 0.04 -12.19
C PHE A 39 -0.05 1.40 -11.53
N ALA A 40 -0.86 2.28 -12.14
CA ALA A 40 -1.18 3.59 -11.58
C ALA A 40 -1.86 3.49 -10.21
N GLY A 41 -2.76 2.52 -10.04
CA GLY A 41 -3.40 2.24 -8.76
C GLY A 41 -2.39 1.88 -7.66
N TRP A 42 -1.44 1.00 -7.95
CA TRP A 42 -0.37 0.64 -7.01
C TRP A 42 0.68 1.72 -6.82
N ALA A 43 0.87 2.61 -7.79
CA ALA A 43 1.76 3.75 -7.69
C ALA A 43 1.18 4.85 -6.78
N LEU A 44 -0.13 5.09 -6.83
CA LEU A 44 -0.76 6.17 -6.06
C LEU A 44 -1.32 5.71 -4.71
N GLY A 45 -1.76 4.46 -4.60
CA GLY A 45 -2.40 3.93 -3.39
C GLY A 45 -1.53 4.08 -2.13
N PRO A 46 -0.30 3.54 -2.10
CA PRO A 46 0.56 3.61 -0.92
C PRO A 46 0.97 5.03 -0.52
N PRO A 47 1.34 5.96 -1.43
CA PRO A 47 1.52 7.37 -1.09
C PRO A 47 0.29 8.02 -0.43
N VAL A 48 -0.92 7.78 -0.97
CA VAL A 48 -2.17 8.29 -0.37
C VAL A 48 -2.38 7.69 1.01
N TRP A 49 -2.12 6.39 1.16
CA TRP A 49 -2.21 5.70 2.45
C TRP A 49 -1.26 6.30 3.50
N PHE A 50 -0.01 6.58 3.16
CA PHE A 50 0.96 7.17 4.10
C PHE A 50 0.51 8.55 4.62
N ILE A 51 -0.15 9.35 3.77
CA ILE A 51 -0.70 10.66 4.15
C ILE A 51 -1.87 10.47 5.12
N LEU A 52 -2.81 9.56 4.82
CA LEU A 52 -3.94 9.25 5.69
C LEU A 52 -3.48 8.66 7.03
N GLU A 53 -2.48 7.80 7.00
CA GLU A 53 -1.90 7.18 8.18
C GLU A 53 -1.28 8.23 9.11
N TYR A 54 -0.57 9.22 8.56
CA TYR A 54 -0.01 10.32 9.33
C TYR A 54 -1.08 11.30 9.83
N GLY A 55 -2.05 11.67 8.98
CA GLY A 55 -3.07 12.68 9.32
C GLY A 55 -4.17 12.18 10.25
N LEU A 56 -4.56 10.90 10.15
CA LEU A 56 -5.73 10.35 10.84
C LEU A 56 -5.37 9.31 11.91
N LEU A 57 -4.37 8.47 11.65
CA LEU A 57 -4.05 7.28 12.47
C LEU A 57 -2.82 7.43 13.36
N PHE A 58 -1.99 8.46 13.15
CA PHE A 58 -0.90 8.78 14.06
C PHE A 58 -1.46 9.44 15.33
N ASP A 59 -0.94 9.00 16.49
CA ASP A 59 -1.30 9.53 17.79
C ASP A 59 -0.03 10.04 18.48
N ALA A 60 0.18 11.36 18.45
CA ALA A 60 1.38 11.99 18.99
C ALA A 60 1.48 11.88 20.53
N GLU A 61 0.38 11.62 21.23
CA GLU A 61 0.38 11.46 22.70
C GLU A 61 0.80 10.05 23.12
N LYS A 62 0.62 9.05 22.24
CA LYS A 62 0.86 7.63 22.54
C LYS A 62 2.02 7.02 21.77
N GLU A 63 2.44 7.63 20.66
CA GLU A 63 3.42 7.05 19.74
C GLU A 63 4.64 7.94 19.52
N ASN A 64 5.80 7.30 19.46
CA ASN A 64 7.04 7.99 19.13
C ASN A 64 7.12 8.25 17.61
N LEU A 65 7.23 9.52 17.22
CA LEU A 65 7.37 9.95 15.83
C LEU A 65 8.55 9.26 15.11
N LYS A 66 9.66 8.98 15.80
CA LYS A 66 10.83 8.30 15.22
C LYS A 66 10.49 6.87 14.82
N THR A 67 9.78 6.15 15.68
CA THR A 67 9.31 4.78 15.42
C THR A 67 8.29 4.77 14.28
N PHE A 68 7.34 5.70 14.29
CA PHE A 68 6.36 5.85 13.21
C PHE A 68 7.03 6.10 11.84
N ARG A 69 7.97 7.04 11.77
CA ARG A 69 8.75 7.32 10.54
C ARG A 69 9.58 6.13 10.09
N HIS A 70 10.13 5.35 11.02
CA HIS A 70 10.85 4.13 10.69
C HIS A 70 9.94 3.12 9.98
N TYR A 71 8.73 2.90 10.51
CA TYR A 71 7.74 2.04 9.85
C TYR A 71 7.32 2.55 8.48
N GLN A 72 7.03 3.85 8.34
CA GLN A 72 6.70 4.43 7.04
C GLN A 72 7.85 4.29 6.02
N SER A 73 9.10 4.46 6.45
CA SER A 73 10.26 4.25 5.58
C SER A 73 10.39 2.78 5.15
N LEU A 74 10.11 1.83 6.04
CA LEU A 74 10.12 0.40 5.71
C LEU A 74 9.04 0.08 4.66
N CYS A 75 7.81 0.54 4.89
CA CYS A 75 6.69 0.37 3.96
C CYS A 75 6.98 1.02 2.60
N ARG A 76 7.56 2.23 2.58
CA ARG A 76 7.97 2.92 1.35
C ARG A 76 8.99 2.10 0.57
N ASN A 77 10.00 1.55 1.24
CA ASN A 77 11.04 0.76 0.56
C ASN A 77 10.47 -0.53 -0.03
N LEU A 78 9.59 -1.23 0.70
CA LEU A 78 8.86 -2.39 0.19
C LEU A 78 7.97 -2.03 -1.01
N TRP A 79 7.25 -0.92 -0.92
CA TRP A 79 6.42 -0.40 -2.01
C TRP A 79 7.25 -0.08 -3.26
N LEU A 80 8.40 0.58 -3.12
CA LEU A 80 9.29 0.85 -4.26
C LEU A 80 9.80 -0.44 -4.91
N GLY A 81 10.17 -1.45 -4.11
CA GLY A 81 10.54 -2.76 -4.64
C GLY A 81 9.39 -3.44 -5.39
N PHE A 82 8.17 -3.37 -4.84
CA PHE A 82 6.98 -3.89 -5.49
C PHE A 82 6.64 -3.15 -6.80
N LEU A 83 6.78 -1.82 -6.83
CA LEU A 83 6.61 -1.04 -8.06
C LEU A 83 7.66 -1.38 -9.11
N ALA A 84 8.91 -1.57 -8.72
CA ALA A 84 9.95 -2.01 -9.64
C ALA A 84 9.61 -3.38 -10.23
N TYR A 85 9.11 -4.31 -9.41
CA TYR A 85 8.60 -5.61 -9.89
C TYR A 85 7.44 -5.45 -10.87
N LEU A 86 6.41 -4.64 -10.55
CA LEU A 86 5.28 -4.43 -11.47
C LEU A 86 5.70 -3.74 -12.76
N ALA A 87 6.60 -2.77 -12.69
CA ALA A 87 7.15 -2.09 -13.87
C ALA A 87 7.88 -3.09 -14.76
N ALA A 88 8.75 -3.92 -14.18
CA ALA A 88 9.39 -5.00 -14.93
C ALA A 88 8.34 -5.96 -15.52
N PHE A 89 7.36 -6.41 -14.74
CA PHE A 89 6.37 -7.40 -15.20
C PHE A 89 5.44 -6.87 -16.30
N TYR A 90 5.02 -5.60 -16.26
CA TYR A 90 4.11 -5.03 -17.26
C TYR A 90 4.79 -4.35 -18.44
N LEU A 91 5.98 -3.76 -18.25
CA LEU A 91 6.69 -3.00 -19.28
C LEU A 91 7.81 -3.80 -19.94
N SER A 92 8.31 -4.85 -19.30
CA SER A 92 9.22 -5.76 -19.98
C SER A 92 8.44 -6.48 -21.08
N GLN A 93 8.78 -6.16 -22.33
CA GLN A 93 8.35 -6.91 -23.49
C GLN A 93 9.08 -8.26 -23.46
N TRP A 94 8.66 -9.18 -22.60
CA TRP A 94 8.92 -10.59 -22.84
C TRP A 94 8.03 -10.97 -24.02
N SER A 95 8.58 -10.78 -25.21
CA SER A 95 8.13 -11.42 -26.44
C SER A 95 8.14 -12.93 -26.18
N ALA A 96 6.97 -13.48 -25.88
CA ALA A 96 6.66 -14.88 -26.13
C ALA A 96 5.92 -14.95 -27.46
#